data_AF-A1HR82-F1
#
_entry.id   AF-A1HR82-F1
#
_cell.length_a   1.000
_cell.length_b   1.000
_cell.length_c   1.000
_cell.angle_alpha   90.00
_cell.angle_beta   90.00
_cell.angle_gamma   90.00
#
_symmetry.space_group_name_H-M   'P 1'
#
loop_
_entity.id
_entity.type
_entity.pdbx_description
1 polymer ?
#
loop_
_entity_poly.entity_id
_entity_poly.type
_entity_poly.pdbx_seq_one_letter_code
_entity_poly.pdbx_strand_id
1 'polypeptide(L)'
;MFEPKLRLISILGLLTTVVVISLVLDYLRILRRPARLGLGVAILGIIAGFVFTLNAVLPGTDFYGPAFSEGDVTQKLVALTFDDGPYPPYTGQILDILKEYQVPATFFVIGKNAEKHPDLVKRIVAEGHQLGNHTYNHIDLLKADRETIAAEVDRTSAVLAAITGQAPPRIVRPPHGFRDAVVMDVMAEKGLKVVEWSVMSRDWTSPGVDVIVARTVSKVKNGSIILLHDGDGVAASASRAQTVEAVRHIIRDLSAKGYRFVTVDEILAKTEEKNR
;
A
#
# COMPACT_ATOMS: atom_id res chain seq x y z
N MET A 1 -8.81 27.86 -4.22
CA MET A 1 -7.61 27.23 -3.64
C MET A 1 -6.74 26.81 -4.82
N PHE A 2 -5.56 27.39 -4.97
CA PHE A 2 -4.65 27.10 -6.10
C PHE A 2 -4.16 25.66 -5.99
N GLU A 3 -4.71 24.70 -6.73
CA GLU A 3 -4.15 23.33 -6.70
C GLU A 3 -4.21 22.64 -8.05
N PRO A 4 -3.36 22.99 -9.03
CA PRO A 4 -2.70 21.92 -9.76
C PRO A 4 -1.82 21.21 -8.73
N LYS A 5 -2.28 20.07 -8.21
CA LYS A 5 -1.48 19.27 -7.28
C LYS A 5 -0.21 18.83 -8.01
N LEU A 6 0.90 19.49 -7.71
CA LEU A 6 2.18 19.23 -8.35
C LEU A 6 2.62 17.81 -8.00
N ARG A 7 3.11 17.09 -9.01
CA ARG A 7 3.76 15.79 -8.82
C ARG A 7 4.96 15.92 -7.91
N LEU A 8 5.22 14.89 -7.10
CA LEU A 8 6.42 14.85 -6.26
C LEU A 8 7.68 15.08 -7.11
N ILE A 9 7.79 14.41 -8.26
CA ILE A 9 8.92 14.55 -9.18
C ILE A 9 9.11 16.01 -9.62
N SER A 10 8.02 16.71 -9.92
CA SER A 10 8.07 18.14 -10.29
C SER A 10 8.52 19.02 -9.13
N ILE A 11 8.05 18.74 -7.90
CA ILE A 11 8.47 19.46 -6.69
C ILE A 11 9.97 19.26 -6.45
N LEU A 12 10.46 18.01 -6.52
CA LEU A 12 11.87 17.69 -6.32
C LEU A 12 12.76 18.34 -7.41
N GLY A 13 12.31 18.36 -8.66
CA GLY A 13 13.01 19.03 -9.75
C GLY A 13 13.13 20.55 -9.54
N LEU A 14 12.04 21.20 -9.11
CA LEU A 14 12.04 22.62 -8.79
C LEU A 14 12.95 22.94 -7.60
N LEU A 15 12.84 22.17 -6.51
CA LEU A 15 13.70 22.34 -5.33
C LEU A 15 15.18 22.17 -5.69
N THR A 16 15.52 21.17 -6.49
CA THR A 16 16.90 20.94 -6.96
C THR A 16 17.40 22.14 -7.76
N THR A 17 16.59 22.67 -8.66
CA THR A 17 16.93 23.85 -9.48
C THR A 17 17.19 25.07 -8.59
N VAL A 18 16.31 25.33 -7.62
CA VAL A 18 16.45 26.44 -6.65
C VAL A 18 17.72 26.27 -5.80
N VAL A 19 17.99 25.07 -5.29
CA VAL A 19 19.20 24.75 -4.51
C VAL A 19 20.46 25.03 -5.32
N VAL A 20 20.54 24.53 -6.55
CA VAL A 20 21.72 24.68 -7.42
C VAL A 20 21.96 26.16 -7.76
N ILE A 21 20.93 26.90 -8.20
CA ILE A 21 21.05 28.33 -8.51
C ILE A 21 21.53 29.10 -7.28
N SER A 22 20.96 28.82 -6.11
CA SER A 22 21.31 29.51 -4.86
C SER A 22 22.78 29.31 -4.47
N LEU A 23 23.28 28.07 -4.59
CA LEU A 23 24.70 27.76 -4.33
C LEU A 23 25.63 28.42 -5.35
N VAL A 24 25.24 28.50 -6.63
CA VAL A 24 26.01 29.18 -7.68
C VAL A 24 26.10 30.68 -7.41
N LEU A 25 24.99 31.32 -7.01
CA LEU A 25 24.97 32.76 -6.66
C LEU A 25 25.88 33.06 -5.46
N ASP A 26 25.89 32.19 -4.45
CA ASP A 26 26.81 32.27 -3.30
C ASP A 26 28.28 32.09 -3.74
N TYR A 27 28.56 31.09 -4.59
CA TYR A 27 29.91 30.82 -5.10
C TYR A 27 30.47 32.01 -5.90
N LEU A 28 29.64 32.60 -6.77
CA LEU A 28 30.02 33.75 -7.59
C LEU A 28 30.06 35.08 -6.80
N ARG A 29 29.75 35.06 -5.50
CA ARG A 29 29.69 36.24 -4.62
C ARG A 29 28.82 37.38 -5.17
N ILE A 30 27.78 37.02 -5.92
CA ILE A 30 26.89 37.98 -6.59
C ILE A 30 26.09 38.77 -5.53
N LEU A 31 25.68 38.11 -4.44
CA LEU A 31 25.09 38.74 -3.26
C LEU A 31 26.21 39.12 -2.26
N ARG A 32 26.53 40.41 -2.16
CA ARG A 32 27.52 40.91 -1.18
C ARG A 32 26.90 40.97 0.23
N ARG A 33 27.64 40.47 1.25
CA ARG A 33 27.48 40.61 2.75
C ARG A 33 27.03 39.34 3.51
N PRO A 34 27.23 39.31 4.86
CA PRO A 34 28.08 38.35 5.56
C PRO A 34 27.50 36.92 5.72
N ALA A 35 26.32 36.64 5.18
CA ALA A 35 25.63 35.37 5.32
C ALA A 35 25.57 34.66 3.96
N ARG A 36 25.92 33.38 3.94
CA ARG A 36 25.73 32.49 2.79
C ARG A 36 24.25 32.16 2.65
N LEU A 37 23.47 33.10 2.13
CA LEU A 37 22.02 32.96 1.96
C LEU A 37 21.69 31.77 1.06
N GLY A 38 22.49 31.53 0.03
CA GLY A 38 22.34 30.37 -0.84
C GLY A 38 22.58 29.04 -0.13
N LEU A 39 23.52 28.96 0.81
CA LEU A 39 23.66 27.80 1.70
C LEU A 39 22.41 27.59 2.57
N GLY A 40 21.82 28.65 3.11
CA GLY A 40 20.57 28.58 3.87
C GLY A 40 19.41 28.03 3.04
N VAL A 41 19.23 28.56 1.81
CA VAL A 41 18.23 28.07 0.86
C VAL A 41 18.51 26.61 0.47
N ALA A 42 19.77 26.24 0.28
CA ALA A 42 20.16 24.88 -0.04
C ALA A 42 19.77 23.89 1.06
N ILE A 43 20.08 24.22 2.31
CA ILE A 43 19.72 23.40 3.48
C ILE A 43 18.19 23.23 3.56
N LEU A 44 17.43 24.32 3.45
CA LEU A 44 15.98 24.27 3.50
C LEU A 44 15.39 23.46 2.33
N GLY A 45 15.92 23.62 1.12
CA GLY A 45 15.47 22.87 -0.06
C GLY A 45 15.72 21.37 0.07
N ILE A 46 16.88 20.97 0.59
CA ILE A 46 17.21 19.56 0.86
C ILE A 46 16.28 18.98 1.92
N ILE A 47 16.08 19.69 3.03
CA ILE A 47 15.17 19.26 4.10
C ILE A 47 13.74 19.12 3.55
N ALA A 48 13.26 20.10 2.79
CA ALA A 48 11.93 20.04 2.18
C ALA A 48 11.79 18.84 1.24
N GLY A 49 12.76 18.64 0.33
CA GLY A 49 12.76 17.51 -0.60
C GLY A 49 12.76 16.16 0.12
N PHE A 50 13.52 16.05 1.22
CA PHE A 50 13.53 14.86 2.06
C PHE A 50 12.17 14.63 2.74
N VAL A 51 11.57 15.67 3.33
CA VAL A 51 10.25 15.59 3.99
C VAL A 51 9.16 15.16 2.99
N PHE A 52 9.10 15.78 1.81
CA PHE A 52 8.13 15.39 0.78
C PHE A 52 8.32 13.94 0.35
N THR A 53 9.56 13.52 0.13
CA THR A 53 9.86 12.14 -0.28
C THR A 53 9.49 11.13 0.81
N LEU A 54 9.82 11.40 2.08
CA LEU A 54 9.46 10.51 3.18
C LEU A 54 7.94 10.31 3.30
N ASN A 55 7.18 11.38 3.19
CA ASN A 55 5.70 11.31 3.24
C ASN A 55 5.10 10.59 2.03
N ALA A 56 5.84 10.46 0.92
CA ALA A 56 5.38 9.76 -0.27
C ALA A 56 5.63 8.26 -0.21
N VAL A 57 6.60 7.80 0.60
CA VAL A 57 7.09 6.41 0.60
C VAL A 57 6.91 5.69 1.91
N LEU A 58 6.75 6.40 3.04
CA LEU A 58 6.51 5.78 4.33
C LEU A 58 5.01 5.56 4.55
N PRO A 59 4.61 4.40 5.11
CA PRO A 59 3.22 4.16 5.44
C PRO A 59 2.79 4.99 6.66
N GLY A 60 1.49 5.23 6.79
CA GLY A 60 0.87 5.85 7.98
C GLY A 60 0.95 7.37 8.04
N THR A 61 1.36 8.03 6.96
CA THR A 61 1.27 9.48 6.82
C THR A 61 0.08 9.87 5.96
N ASP A 62 -0.68 10.88 6.40
CA ASP A 62 -1.84 11.45 5.71
C ASP A 62 -1.50 12.74 4.92
N PHE A 63 -0.21 13.08 4.83
CA PHE A 63 0.29 14.32 4.26
C PHE A 63 -0.23 14.64 2.84
N TYR A 64 -0.33 13.63 1.98
CA TYR A 64 -0.84 13.78 0.61
C TYR A 64 -2.36 13.54 0.49
N GLY A 65 -3.00 13.12 1.57
CA GLY A 65 -4.41 12.73 1.64
C GLY A 65 -4.63 11.55 2.59
N PRO A 66 -5.89 11.21 2.92
CA PRO A 66 -6.20 10.12 3.83
C PRO A 66 -5.69 8.76 3.34
N ALA A 67 -4.83 8.12 4.13
CA ALA A 67 -4.33 6.77 3.91
C ALA A 67 -4.44 5.96 5.21
N PHE A 68 -5.01 4.75 5.12
CA PHE A 68 -5.36 3.94 6.28
C PHE A 68 -4.33 2.81 6.48
N SER A 69 -3.44 2.96 7.46
CA SER A 69 -2.40 1.96 7.78
C SER A 69 -2.78 1.04 8.95
N GLU A 70 -3.72 1.47 9.79
CA GLU A 70 -4.33 0.73 10.89
C GLU A 70 -5.70 1.31 11.21
N GLY A 71 -6.51 0.57 11.96
CA GLY A 71 -7.73 1.09 12.55
C GLY A 71 -7.54 1.53 13.99
N ASP A 72 -8.17 2.63 14.38
CA ASP A 72 -8.25 3.00 15.79
C ASP A 72 -9.41 2.26 16.46
N VAL A 73 -9.13 1.06 16.97
CA VAL A 73 -10.12 0.17 17.60
C VAL A 73 -9.63 -0.33 18.96
N THR A 74 -10.56 -0.47 19.92
CA THR A 74 -10.23 -0.99 21.26
C THR A 74 -10.27 -2.52 21.32
N GLN A 75 -11.01 -3.14 20.41
CA GLN A 75 -11.13 -4.59 20.29
C GLN A 75 -9.84 -5.18 19.69
N LYS A 76 -9.50 -6.42 20.08
CA LYS A 76 -8.38 -7.19 19.50
C LYS A 76 -8.73 -7.68 18.09
N LEU A 77 -8.83 -6.76 17.14
CA LEU A 77 -9.06 -7.04 15.72
C LEU A 77 -7.78 -6.83 14.93
N VAL A 78 -7.56 -7.66 13.91
CA VAL A 78 -6.47 -7.51 12.92
C VAL A 78 -6.96 -7.91 11.54
N ALA A 79 -6.37 -7.31 10.50
CA ALA A 79 -6.62 -7.69 9.12
C ALA A 79 -5.38 -8.33 8.50
N LEU A 80 -5.52 -9.55 7.99
CA LEU A 80 -4.53 -10.15 7.09
C LEU A 80 -4.78 -9.62 5.68
N THR A 81 -3.73 -9.07 5.06
CA THR A 81 -3.80 -8.58 3.69
C THR A 81 -2.72 -9.20 2.82
N PHE A 82 -3.08 -9.50 1.57
CA PHE A 82 -2.22 -10.15 0.60
C PHE A 82 -2.15 -9.33 -0.68
N ASP A 83 -0.94 -8.98 -1.10
CA ASP A 83 -0.67 -8.22 -2.32
C ASP A 83 -0.15 -9.11 -3.45
N ASP A 84 -0.31 -8.61 -4.68
CA ASP A 84 0.20 -9.11 -5.95
C ASP A 84 -0.52 -10.29 -6.61
N GLY A 85 -1.38 -10.99 -5.90
CA GLY A 85 -2.12 -12.12 -6.43
C GLY A 85 -3.10 -11.79 -7.56
N PRO A 86 -3.75 -12.83 -8.14
CA PRO A 86 -3.54 -14.24 -7.82
C PRO A 86 -2.30 -14.82 -8.49
N TYR A 87 -1.59 -15.69 -7.80
CA TYR A 87 -0.39 -16.39 -8.27
C TYR A 87 -0.43 -17.87 -7.84
N PRO A 88 -0.76 -18.80 -8.75
CA PRO A 88 -0.73 -20.23 -8.47
C PRO A 88 0.70 -20.75 -8.23
N PRO A 89 0.90 -21.73 -7.30
CA PRO A 89 -0.14 -22.34 -6.46
C PRO A 89 -0.43 -21.55 -5.17
N TYR A 90 0.33 -20.49 -4.88
CA TYR A 90 0.42 -19.88 -3.57
C TYR A 90 -0.87 -19.22 -3.09
N THR A 91 -1.56 -18.45 -3.95
CA THR A 91 -2.88 -17.88 -3.59
C THR A 91 -3.86 -18.99 -3.21
N GLY A 92 -3.88 -20.10 -3.95
CA GLY A 92 -4.76 -21.25 -3.65
C GLY A 92 -4.42 -21.89 -2.31
N GLN A 93 -3.14 -22.07 -2.01
CA GLN A 93 -2.69 -22.63 -0.73
C GLN A 93 -3.00 -21.70 0.46
N ILE A 94 -2.88 -20.39 0.28
CA ILE A 94 -3.29 -19.42 1.30
C ILE A 94 -4.79 -19.51 1.55
N LEU A 95 -5.61 -19.59 0.51
CA LEU A 95 -7.07 -19.78 0.65
C LEU A 95 -7.41 -21.07 1.40
N ASP A 96 -6.72 -22.18 1.11
CA ASP A 96 -6.89 -23.44 1.84
C ASP A 96 -6.63 -23.27 3.35
N ILE A 97 -5.54 -22.56 3.71
CA ILE A 97 -5.20 -22.27 5.10
C ILE A 97 -6.25 -21.37 5.75
N LEU A 98 -6.66 -20.28 5.08
CA LEU A 98 -7.67 -19.36 5.60
C LEU A 98 -9.00 -20.07 5.87
N LYS A 99 -9.41 -20.97 4.98
CA LYS A 99 -10.59 -21.81 5.13
C LYS A 99 -10.47 -22.79 6.29
N GLU A 100 -9.31 -23.44 6.46
CA GLU A 100 -9.03 -24.35 7.57
C GLU A 100 -9.23 -23.67 8.93
N TYR A 101 -8.75 -22.43 9.06
CA TYR A 101 -8.88 -21.65 10.30
C TYR A 101 -10.14 -20.78 10.38
N GLN A 102 -10.99 -20.78 9.34
CA GLN A 102 -12.19 -19.94 9.23
C GLN A 102 -11.88 -18.44 9.42
N VAL A 103 -10.78 -17.99 8.82
CA VAL A 103 -10.28 -16.62 8.94
C VAL A 103 -10.56 -15.82 7.65
N PRO A 104 -11.27 -14.69 7.72
CA PRO A 104 -11.37 -13.78 6.58
C PRO A 104 -10.07 -13.02 6.36
N ALA A 105 -9.86 -12.54 5.13
CA ALA A 105 -8.70 -11.76 4.73
C ALA A 105 -9.07 -10.79 3.60
N THR A 106 -8.15 -9.90 3.26
CA THR A 106 -8.30 -8.96 2.14
C THR A 106 -7.18 -9.17 1.11
N PHE A 107 -7.53 -9.33 -0.16
CA PHE A 107 -6.58 -9.54 -1.26
C PHE A 107 -6.53 -8.31 -2.16
N PHE A 108 -5.42 -7.59 -2.19
CA PHE A 108 -5.16 -6.52 -3.14
C PHE A 108 -4.62 -7.13 -4.44
N VAL A 109 -5.50 -7.22 -5.42
CA VAL A 109 -5.28 -8.00 -6.63
C VAL A 109 -4.78 -7.13 -7.78
N ILE A 110 -3.74 -7.61 -8.46
CA ILE A 110 -3.27 -7.03 -9.72
C ILE A 110 -4.23 -7.42 -10.84
N GLY A 111 -4.78 -6.45 -11.57
CA GLY A 111 -5.78 -6.70 -12.62
C GLY A 111 -5.30 -7.66 -13.71
N LYS A 112 -4.04 -7.56 -14.13
CA LYS A 112 -3.47 -8.49 -15.13
C LYS A 112 -3.31 -9.92 -14.61
N ASN A 113 -3.11 -10.11 -13.31
CA ASN A 113 -3.08 -11.44 -12.70
C ASN A 113 -4.51 -11.99 -12.54
N ALA A 114 -5.48 -11.14 -12.21
CA ALA A 114 -6.89 -11.50 -12.18
C ALA A 114 -7.41 -12.03 -13.52
N GLU A 115 -7.06 -11.38 -14.64
CA GLU A 115 -7.44 -11.86 -15.99
C GLU A 115 -6.86 -13.23 -16.31
N LYS A 116 -5.65 -13.53 -15.83
CA LYS A 116 -5.00 -14.84 -16.03
C LYS A 116 -5.61 -15.94 -15.16
N HIS A 117 -6.08 -15.59 -13.96
CA HIS A 117 -6.55 -16.53 -12.94
C HIS A 117 -7.93 -16.14 -12.39
N PRO A 118 -8.97 -16.04 -13.24
CA PRO A 118 -10.30 -15.59 -12.82
C PRO A 118 -10.98 -16.58 -11.88
N ASP A 119 -10.61 -17.86 -11.94
CA ASP A 119 -11.06 -18.91 -11.03
C ASP A 119 -10.63 -18.64 -9.58
N LEU A 120 -9.38 -18.22 -9.36
CA LEU A 120 -8.89 -17.86 -8.03
C LEU A 120 -9.56 -16.59 -7.51
N VAL A 121 -9.81 -15.58 -8.35
CA VAL A 121 -10.56 -14.39 -7.94
C VAL A 121 -11.98 -14.74 -7.50
N LYS A 122 -12.68 -15.60 -8.25
CA LYS A 122 -14.00 -16.10 -7.86
C LYS A 122 -13.95 -16.87 -6.55
N ARG A 123 -12.90 -17.69 -6.34
CA ARG A 123 -12.70 -18.44 -5.11
C ARG A 123 -12.48 -17.52 -3.90
N ILE A 124 -11.65 -16.48 -4.04
CA ILE A 124 -11.43 -15.46 -2.99
C ILE A 124 -12.77 -14.94 -2.46
N VAL A 125 -13.65 -14.51 -3.38
CA VAL A 125 -14.95 -13.94 -3.00
C VAL A 125 -15.93 -15.02 -2.49
N ALA A 126 -15.98 -16.18 -3.13
CA ALA A 126 -16.87 -17.27 -2.72
C ALA A 126 -16.56 -17.82 -1.31
N GLU A 127 -15.30 -17.74 -0.87
CA GLU A 127 -14.85 -18.13 0.46
C GLU A 127 -14.95 -17.00 1.50
N GLY A 128 -15.57 -15.86 1.15
CA GLY A 128 -15.90 -14.78 2.07
C GLY A 128 -14.76 -13.78 2.32
N HIS A 129 -13.74 -13.76 1.46
CA HIS A 129 -12.65 -12.79 1.54
C HIS A 129 -12.97 -11.51 0.77
N GLN A 130 -12.34 -10.42 1.17
CA GLN A 130 -12.49 -9.12 0.53
C GLN A 130 -11.50 -8.95 -0.62
N LEU A 131 -11.94 -8.31 -1.71
CA LEU A 131 -11.06 -7.84 -2.78
C LEU A 131 -10.70 -6.36 -2.61
N GLY A 132 -9.45 -6.03 -2.89
CA GLY A 132 -8.91 -4.69 -3.05
C GLY A 132 -8.24 -4.53 -4.42
N ASN A 133 -8.13 -3.30 -4.89
CA ASN A 133 -7.47 -2.97 -6.15
C ASN A 133 -5.96 -2.77 -5.94
N HIS A 134 -5.11 -3.42 -6.74
CA HIS A 134 -3.65 -3.26 -6.69
C HIS A 134 -3.05 -2.80 -8.02
N THR A 135 -3.79 -1.97 -8.78
CA THR A 135 -3.47 -1.54 -10.14
C THR A 135 -3.40 -2.70 -11.15
N TYR A 136 -3.26 -2.37 -12.43
CA TYR A 136 -3.40 -3.37 -13.47
C TYR A 136 -2.05 -4.02 -13.81
N ASN A 137 -0.99 -3.23 -13.90
CA ASN A 137 0.36 -3.65 -14.26
C ASN A 137 1.36 -3.54 -13.09
N HIS A 138 0.95 -3.09 -11.91
CA HIS A 138 1.84 -2.88 -10.76
C HIS A 138 3.01 -1.92 -11.09
N ILE A 139 2.68 -0.78 -11.72
CA ILE A 139 3.67 0.25 -12.06
C ILE A 139 3.94 1.19 -10.87
N ASP A 140 5.09 1.83 -10.90
CA ASP A 140 5.42 2.93 -9.98
C ASP A 140 4.57 4.17 -10.32
N LEU A 141 3.50 4.39 -9.53
CA LEU A 141 2.56 5.48 -9.78
C LEU A 141 3.21 6.87 -9.66
N LEU A 142 4.31 7.02 -8.92
CA LEU A 142 5.01 8.30 -8.81
C LEU A 142 5.62 8.73 -10.15
N LYS A 143 5.84 7.79 -11.09
CA LYS A 143 6.41 8.04 -12.43
C LYS A 143 5.38 8.10 -13.56
N ALA A 144 4.13 7.71 -13.30
CA ALA A 144 3.06 7.66 -14.30
C ALA A 144 2.24 8.95 -14.30
N ASP A 145 1.77 9.48 -15.44
CA ASP A 145 0.86 10.64 -15.46
C ASP A 145 -0.54 10.35 -14.87
N ARG A 146 -1.38 11.38 -14.74
CA ARG A 146 -2.70 11.26 -14.09
C ARG A 146 -3.59 10.27 -14.84
N GLU A 147 -3.59 10.36 -16.16
CA GLU A 147 -4.38 9.54 -17.08
C GLU A 147 -3.97 8.07 -16.97
N THR A 148 -2.66 7.79 -16.90
CA THR A 148 -2.14 6.44 -16.71
C THR A 148 -2.53 5.89 -15.34
N ILE A 149 -2.39 6.68 -14.25
CA ILE A 149 -2.82 6.27 -12.91
C ILE A 149 -4.32 5.91 -12.91
N ALA A 150 -5.14 6.75 -13.53
CA ALA A 150 -6.58 6.52 -13.63
C ALA A 150 -6.90 5.23 -14.40
N ALA A 151 -6.24 5.02 -15.55
CA ALA A 151 -6.43 3.85 -16.39
C ALA A 151 -6.02 2.54 -15.68
N GLU A 152 -4.91 2.54 -14.94
CA GLU A 152 -4.44 1.39 -14.16
C GLU A 152 -5.48 0.90 -13.15
N VAL A 153 -6.11 1.85 -12.45
CA VAL A 153 -7.08 1.56 -11.40
C VAL A 153 -8.44 1.21 -11.99
N ASP A 154 -8.93 1.97 -12.97
CA ASP A 154 -10.21 1.71 -13.64
C ASP A 154 -10.23 0.34 -14.30
N ARG A 155 -9.15 -0.01 -15.01
CA ARG A 155 -9.06 -1.30 -15.68
C ARG A 155 -9.11 -2.45 -14.69
N THR A 156 -8.40 -2.34 -13.57
CA THR A 156 -8.42 -3.36 -12.52
C THR A 156 -9.81 -3.49 -11.90
N SER A 157 -10.45 -2.37 -11.58
CA SER A 157 -11.83 -2.36 -11.07
C SER A 157 -12.82 -3.01 -12.04
N ALA A 158 -12.71 -2.72 -13.34
CA ALA A 158 -13.56 -3.30 -14.37
C ALA A 158 -13.34 -4.82 -14.52
N VAL A 159 -12.08 -5.27 -14.51
CA VAL A 159 -11.72 -6.70 -14.55
C VAL A 159 -12.32 -7.45 -13.36
N LEU A 160 -12.12 -6.93 -12.14
CA LEU A 160 -12.61 -7.57 -10.93
C LEU A 160 -14.13 -7.61 -10.88
N ALA A 161 -14.81 -6.53 -11.27
CA ALA A 161 -16.27 -6.51 -11.38
C ALA A 161 -16.79 -7.52 -12.43
N ALA A 162 -16.14 -7.61 -13.60
CA ALA A 162 -16.52 -8.55 -14.65
C ALA A 162 -16.34 -10.02 -14.24
N ILE A 163 -15.24 -10.35 -13.54
CA ILE A 163 -14.96 -11.72 -13.09
C ILE A 163 -15.94 -12.15 -11.99
N THR A 164 -16.24 -11.25 -11.05
CA THR A 164 -17.02 -11.56 -9.84
C THR A 164 -18.52 -11.38 -10.04
N GLY A 165 -18.95 -10.55 -11.00
CA GLY A 165 -20.34 -10.11 -11.13
C GLY A 165 -20.80 -9.19 -9.98
N GLN A 166 -19.86 -8.64 -9.20
CA GLN A 166 -20.13 -7.77 -8.06
C GLN A 166 -19.67 -6.32 -8.34
N ALA A 167 -20.03 -5.41 -7.44
CA ALA A 167 -19.48 -4.05 -7.48
C ALA A 167 -17.95 -4.07 -7.37
N PRO A 168 -17.23 -3.14 -8.03
CA PRO A 168 -15.78 -3.08 -7.93
C PRO A 168 -15.33 -2.79 -6.49
N PRO A 169 -14.09 -3.18 -6.13
CA PRO A 169 -13.51 -2.85 -4.84
C PRO A 169 -13.56 -1.34 -4.54
N ARG A 170 -13.78 -0.99 -3.27
CA ARG A 170 -13.76 0.40 -2.78
C ARG A 170 -12.47 0.78 -2.07
N ILE A 171 -11.54 -0.17 -1.96
CA ILE A 171 -10.22 0.02 -1.39
C ILE A 171 -9.16 -0.25 -2.44
N VAL A 172 -8.07 0.51 -2.36
CA VAL A 172 -6.91 0.40 -3.25
C VAL A 172 -5.64 0.47 -2.41
N ARG A 173 -4.64 -0.32 -2.80
CA ARG A 173 -3.28 -0.17 -2.28
C ARG A 173 -2.39 0.19 -3.45
N PRO A 174 -1.80 1.40 -3.50
CA PRO A 174 -0.80 1.73 -4.50
C PRO A 174 0.39 0.76 -4.43
N PRO A 175 0.95 0.32 -5.57
CA PRO A 175 2.19 -0.45 -5.61
C PRO A 175 3.28 0.22 -4.76
N HIS A 176 3.97 -0.59 -3.96
CA HIS A 176 5.00 -0.13 -3.00
C HIS A 176 4.50 0.80 -1.87
N GLY A 177 3.19 1.08 -1.79
CA GLY A 177 2.63 2.09 -0.89
C GLY A 177 2.92 3.53 -1.31
N PHE A 178 3.47 3.74 -2.51
CA PHE A 178 3.93 5.04 -2.97
C PHE A 178 2.77 5.91 -3.42
N ARG A 179 2.77 7.16 -2.96
CA ARG A 179 1.70 8.12 -3.22
C ARG A 179 2.21 9.55 -3.22
N ASP A 180 1.66 10.36 -4.11
CA ASP A 180 1.79 11.81 -4.06
C ASP A 180 0.39 12.43 -4.16
N ALA A 181 0.32 13.76 -4.15
CA ALA A 181 -0.94 14.48 -4.21
C ALA A 181 -1.81 14.10 -5.42
N VAL A 182 -1.21 13.80 -6.57
CA VAL A 182 -1.95 13.41 -7.78
C VAL A 182 -2.46 11.98 -7.67
N VAL A 183 -1.65 11.05 -7.13
CA VAL A 183 -2.13 9.69 -6.85
C VAL A 183 -3.34 9.75 -5.93
N MET A 184 -3.24 10.46 -4.80
CA MET A 184 -4.33 10.56 -3.82
C MET A 184 -5.60 11.19 -4.42
N ASP A 185 -5.46 12.20 -5.27
CA ASP A 185 -6.59 12.81 -5.97
C ASP A 185 -7.32 11.85 -6.90
N VAL A 186 -6.56 11.09 -7.70
CA VAL A 186 -7.18 10.12 -8.60
C VAL A 186 -7.93 9.05 -7.80
N MET A 187 -7.37 8.58 -6.68
CA MET A 187 -8.07 7.61 -5.83
C MET A 187 -9.35 8.21 -5.24
N ALA A 188 -9.29 9.46 -4.75
CA ALA A 188 -10.45 10.15 -4.20
C ALA A 188 -11.57 10.38 -5.25
N GLU A 189 -11.22 10.83 -6.45
CA GLU A 189 -12.17 11.02 -7.56
C GLU A 189 -12.86 9.71 -7.97
N LYS A 190 -12.15 8.58 -7.85
CA LYS A 190 -12.68 7.25 -8.12
C LYS A 190 -13.41 6.63 -6.93
N GLY A 191 -13.54 7.36 -5.81
CA GLY A 191 -14.20 6.88 -4.60
C GLY A 191 -13.47 5.73 -3.90
N LEU A 192 -12.15 5.63 -4.09
CA LEU A 192 -11.31 4.59 -3.52
C LEU A 192 -10.60 5.07 -2.26
N LYS A 193 -10.70 4.29 -1.17
CA LYS A 193 -9.92 4.51 0.04
C LYS A 193 -8.53 3.89 -0.12
N VAL A 194 -7.48 4.67 0.11
CA VAL A 194 -6.09 4.19 0.06
C VAL A 194 -5.77 3.45 1.35
N VAL A 195 -5.38 2.17 1.23
CA VAL A 195 -5.07 1.29 2.37
C VAL A 195 -3.61 0.87 2.33
N GLU A 196 -2.95 1.00 3.47
CA GLU A 196 -1.56 0.66 3.72
C GLU A 196 -1.47 -0.46 4.76
N TRP A 197 -0.43 -0.44 5.57
CA TRP A 197 -0.16 -1.42 6.60
C TRP A 197 0.58 -0.77 7.77
N SER A 198 0.39 -1.33 8.95
CA SER A 198 1.12 -1.00 10.17
C SER A 198 2.14 -2.08 10.52
N VAL A 199 1.96 -3.29 9.96
CA VAL A 199 2.83 -4.45 10.18
C VAL A 199 3.31 -4.99 8.84
N MET A 200 4.63 -5.10 8.68
CA MET A 200 5.29 -5.64 7.49
C MET A 200 6.41 -6.59 7.90
N SER A 201 6.36 -7.82 7.37
CA SER A 201 7.33 -8.89 7.65
C SER A 201 8.52 -8.91 6.68
N ARG A 202 8.35 -8.29 5.49
CA ARG A 202 9.25 -8.41 4.33
C ARG A 202 9.32 -9.84 3.80
N ASP A 203 8.19 -10.52 3.75
CA ASP A 203 8.06 -11.90 3.31
C ASP A 203 8.54 -12.12 1.86
N TRP A 204 8.37 -11.14 0.97
CA TRP A 204 8.85 -11.19 -0.42
C TRP A 204 10.38 -11.35 -0.56
N THR A 205 11.16 -11.05 0.49
CA THR A 205 12.63 -11.27 0.47
C THR A 205 13.02 -12.71 0.86
N SER A 206 12.05 -13.61 1.05
CA SER A 206 12.24 -14.98 1.53
C SER A 206 13.16 -15.10 2.76
N PRO A 207 12.92 -14.34 3.85
CA PRO A 207 13.82 -14.29 4.99
C PRO A 207 13.77 -15.52 5.92
N GLY A 208 12.90 -16.50 5.63
CA GLY A 208 12.62 -17.67 6.46
C GLY A 208 11.27 -17.54 7.18
N VAL A 209 10.56 -18.67 7.33
CA VAL A 209 9.21 -18.74 7.94
C VAL A 209 9.19 -18.12 9.34
N ASP A 210 10.10 -18.54 10.23
CA ASP A 210 10.16 -18.04 11.61
C ASP A 210 10.42 -16.53 11.67
N VAL A 211 11.20 -16.00 10.73
CA VAL A 211 11.49 -14.56 10.64
C VAL A 211 10.24 -13.79 10.23
N ILE A 212 9.45 -14.31 9.28
CA ILE A 212 8.17 -13.73 8.87
C ILE A 212 7.21 -13.71 10.06
N VAL A 213 7.05 -14.84 10.74
CA VAL A 213 6.16 -14.98 11.89
C VAL A 213 6.58 -14.03 13.02
N ALA A 214 7.85 -14.02 13.41
CA ALA A 214 8.36 -13.18 14.48
C ALA A 214 8.18 -11.69 14.19
N ARG A 215 8.49 -11.24 12.97
CA ARG A 215 8.33 -9.82 12.57
C ARG A 215 6.87 -9.39 12.54
N THR A 216 5.95 -10.28 12.19
CA THR A 216 4.52 -10.01 12.21
C THR A 216 4.00 -9.99 13.65
N VAL A 217 4.10 -11.12 14.35
CA VAL A 217 3.43 -11.36 15.64
C VAL A 217 3.95 -10.46 16.78
N SER A 218 5.19 -9.95 16.68
CA SER A 218 5.76 -9.02 17.67
C SER A 218 5.31 -7.57 17.51
N LYS A 219 4.81 -7.18 16.33
CA LYS A 219 4.44 -5.79 16.01
C LYS A 219 2.93 -5.55 15.99
N VAL A 220 2.13 -6.61 15.94
CA VAL A 220 0.68 -6.52 15.94
C VAL A 220 0.15 -5.80 17.18
N LYS A 221 -0.78 -4.90 16.93
CA LYS A 221 -1.62 -4.21 17.91
C LYS A 221 -3.08 -4.33 17.48
N ASN A 222 -3.99 -3.82 18.31
CA ASN A 222 -5.40 -3.72 17.96
C ASN A 222 -5.55 -2.82 16.73
N GLY A 223 -6.30 -3.28 15.73
CA GLY A 223 -6.50 -2.56 14.48
C GLY A 223 -5.40 -2.72 13.44
N SER A 224 -4.37 -3.52 13.71
CA SER A 224 -3.26 -3.67 12.76
C SER A 224 -3.72 -4.27 11.44
N ILE A 225 -3.23 -3.68 10.35
CA ILE A 225 -3.32 -4.19 8.99
C ILE A 225 -1.96 -4.78 8.64
N ILE A 226 -1.94 -6.09 8.39
CA ILE A 226 -0.72 -6.88 8.17
C ILE A 226 -0.52 -7.06 6.67
N LEU A 227 0.63 -6.61 6.15
CA LEU A 227 1.04 -6.83 4.77
C LEU A 227 1.81 -8.14 4.62
N LEU A 228 1.30 -9.00 3.73
CA LEU A 228 1.95 -10.19 3.19
C LEU A 228 1.73 -10.22 1.66
N HIS A 229 2.39 -11.12 0.96
CA HIS A 229 2.28 -11.26 -0.50
C HIS A 229 1.87 -12.67 -0.89
N ASP A 230 0.76 -12.80 -1.62
CA ASP A 230 0.42 -14.06 -2.29
C ASP A 230 0.95 -14.10 -3.74
N GLY A 231 1.38 -12.95 -4.29
CA GLY A 231 2.01 -12.81 -5.61
C GLY A 231 3.47 -12.31 -5.59
N ASP A 232 4.00 -12.07 -6.80
CA ASP A 232 5.35 -11.53 -7.05
C ASP A 232 5.30 -10.52 -8.21
N GLY A 233 4.49 -9.48 -8.03
CA GLY A 233 4.05 -8.58 -9.10
C GLY A 233 3.45 -9.33 -10.31
N VAL A 234 3.64 -8.75 -11.51
CA VAL A 234 3.19 -9.35 -12.79
C VAL A 234 4.11 -10.47 -13.28
N ALA A 235 5.39 -10.43 -12.89
CA ALA A 235 6.41 -11.36 -13.35
C ALA A 235 6.22 -12.77 -12.78
N ALA A 236 5.69 -12.86 -11.54
CA ALA A 236 5.30 -14.11 -10.92
C ALA A 236 6.46 -15.14 -10.89
N SER A 237 7.64 -14.69 -10.47
CA SER A 237 8.90 -15.44 -10.64
C SER A 237 9.44 -16.05 -9.36
N ALA A 238 9.27 -15.35 -8.23
CA ALA A 238 9.81 -15.76 -6.94
C ALA A 238 8.77 -16.51 -6.11
N SER A 239 9.23 -17.52 -5.37
CA SER A 239 8.35 -18.37 -4.55
C SER A 239 7.71 -17.59 -3.39
N ARG A 240 6.45 -17.91 -3.07
CA ARG A 240 5.76 -17.48 -1.84
C ARG A 240 5.59 -18.62 -0.82
N ALA A 241 6.29 -19.75 -0.97
CA ALA A 241 6.14 -20.90 -0.09
C ALA A 241 6.40 -20.57 1.40
N GLN A 242 7.36 -19.70 1.69
CA GLN A 242 7.62 -19.25 3.07
C GLN A 242 6.47 -18.39 3.61
N THR A 243 5.86 -17.55 2.79
CA THR A 243 4.66 -16.79 3.17
C THR A 243 3.51 -17.73 3.46
N VAL A 244 3.25 -18.70 2.57
CA VAL A 244 2.19 -19.72 2.75
C VAL A 244 2.32 -20.39 4.11
N GLU A 245 3.50 -20.92 4.46
CA GLU A 245 3.69 -21.59 5.75
C GLU A 245 3.61 -20.60 6.93
N ALA A 246 4.15 -19.39 6.79
CA ALA A 246 4.09 -18.38 7.84
C ALA A 246 2.64 -17.96 8.18
N VAL A 247 1.72 -17.93 7.20
CA VAL A 247 0.30 -17.59 7.42
C VAL A 247 -0.33 -18.53 8.45
N ARG A 248 -0.08 -19.83 8.35
CA ARG A 248 -0.58 -20.85 9.30
C ARG A 248 -0.15 -20.53 10.73
N HIS A 249 1.13 -20.22 10.93
CA HIS A 249 1.67 -19.88 12.25
C HIS A 249 1.17 -18.53 12.76
N ILE A 250 1.09 -17.51 11.90
CA ILE A 250 0.56 -16.18 12.26
C ILE A 250 -0.87 -16.30 12.76
N ILE A 251 -1.73 -17.04 12.05
CA ILE A 251 -3.13 -17.23 12.43
C ILE A 251 -3.22 -17.88 13.81
N ARG A 252 -2.49 -18.99 14.02
CA ARG A 252 -2.47 -19.71 15.30
C ARG A 252 -2.01 -18.82 16.45
N ASP A 253 -0.88 -18.15 16.27
CA ASP A 253 -0.22 -17.41 17.34
C ASP A 253 -1.00 -16.14 17.73
N LEU A 254 -1.59 -15.43 16.77
CA LEU A 254 -2.45 -14.27 17.06
C LEU A 254 -3.81 -14.69 17.65
N SER A 255 -4.39 -15.79 17.17
CA SER A 255 -5.60 -16.37 17.78
C SER A 255 -5.37 -16.74 19.23
N ALA A 256 -4.24 -17.37 19.56
CA ALA A 256 -3.85 -17.69 20.93
C ALA A 256 -3.68 -16.44 21.82
N LYS A 257 -3.31 -15.30 21.23
CA LYS A 257 -3.26 -14.00 21.92
C LYS A 257 -4.64 -13.32 22.05
N GLY A 258 -5.70 -13.95 21.53
CA GLY A 258 -7.08 -13.47 21.57
C GLY A 258 -7.42 -12.46 20.48
N TYR A 259 -6.64 -12.39 19.40
CA TYR A 259 -7.00 -11.59 18.23
C TYR A 259 -8.05 -12.30 17.38
N ARG A 260 -9.00 -11.53 16.87
CA ARG A 260 -9.94 -11.94 15.84
C ARG A 260 -9.51 -11.34 14.51
N PHE A 261 -9.58 -12.15 13.47
CA PHE A 261 -9.30 -11.71 12.12
C PHE A 261 -10.56 -11.19 11.45
N VAL A 262 -10.41 -10.08 10.75
CA VAL A 262 -11.48 -9.38 10.02
C VAL A 262 -10.92 -8.83 8.70
N THR A 263 -11.80 -8.42 7.82
CA THR A 263 -11.44 -7.71 6.59
C THR A 263 -11.02 -6.26 6.87
N VAL A 264 -10.36 -5.62 5.90
CA VAL A 264 -10.01 -4.19 6.00
C VAL A 264 -11.27 -3.33 6.14
N ASP A 265 -12.34 -3.60 5.37
CA ASP A 265 -13.58 -2.80 5.48
C ASP A 265 -14.18 -2.86 6.88
N GLU A 266 -14.11 -4.01 7.56
CA GLU A 266 -14.55 -4.14 8.95
C GLU A 266 -13.68 -3.34 9.93
N ILE A 267 -12.35 -3.30 9.72
CA ILE A 267 -11.45 -2.43 10.52
C ILE A 267 -11.82 -0.96 10.34
N LEU A 268 -12.04 -0.52 9.10
CA LEU A 268 -12.39 0.87 8.80
C LEU A 268 -13.76 1.24 9.38
N ALA A 269 -14.76 0.37 9.23
CA ALA A 269 -16.09 0.58 9.81
C ALA A 269 -16.05 0.70 11.33
N LYS A 270 -15.28 -0.15 12.02
CA LYS A 270 -15.13 -0.09 13.49
C LYS A 270 -14.40 1.16 13.96
N THR A 271 -13.45 1.64 13.18
CA THR A 271 -12.77 2.92 13.44
C THR A 271 -13.75 4.10 13.33
N GLU A 272 -14.57 4.10 12.28
CA GLU A 272 -15.61 5.12 12.08
C GLU A 272 -16.67 5.09 13.19
N GLU A 273 -17.08 3.90 13.65
CA GLU A 273 -18.01 3.74 14.79
C GLU A 273 -17.46 4.32 16.10
N LYS A 274 -16.17 4.11 16.39
CA LYS A 274 -15.53 4.62 17.62
C LYS A 274 -15.45 6.15 17.64
N ASN A 275 -15.30 6.77 16.47
CA ASN A 275 -15.13 8.22 16.32
C ASN A 275 -16.46 9.00 16.30
N ARG A 276 -17.60 8.30 16.36
CA ARG A 276 -18.94 8.90 16.52
C ARG A 276 -19.33 8.98 17.98
#